data_AF-A0A2V9N004-F1
#
_entry.id   AF-A0A2V9N004-F1
#
_cell.length_a   1.000
_cell.length_b   1.000
_cell.length_c   1.000
_cell.angle_alpha   90.00
_cell.angle_beta   90.00
_cell.angle_gamma   90.00
#
_symmetry.space_group_name_H-M   'P 1'
#
loop_
_entity.id
_entity.type
_entity.pdbx_description
1 polymer ?
#
loop_
_entity_poly.entity_id
_entity_poly.type
_entity_poly.pdbx_seq_one_letter_code
_entity_poly.pdbx_strand_id
1 'polypeptide(L)'
;TKRKEPVLIIASSDMNHYEDDATTRVKDRKAIEKILALDAPGLYETVINESISMCGFGPAVAMLTAARRLGAEKAELVQYATSGDTSGDRNVAVGYAGIVIR
;
A
#
# COMPACT_ATOMS: atom_id res chain seq x y z
N THR A 1 -14.68 24.28 12.32
CA THR A 1 -15.54 23.09 12.53
C THR A 1 -14.67 21.92 12.95
N LYS A 2 -14.53 21.64 14.25
CA LYS A 2 -13.86 20.40 14.71
C LYS A 2 -14.92 19.31 14.79
N ARG A 3 -14.77 18.23 14.01
CA ARG A 3 -15.61 17.02 14.18
C ARG A 3 -15.38 16.46 15.59
N LYS A 4 -16.46 16.12 16.30
CA LYS A 4 -16.43 15.63 17.69
C LYS A 4 -16.08 14.14 17.81
N GLU A 5 -16.15 13.38 16.73
CA GLU A 5 -15.96 11.93 16.75
C GLU A 5 -14.70 11.51 15.98
N PRO A 6 -13.94 10.53 16.49
CA PRO A 6 -12.78 9.97 15.80
C PRO A 6 -13.19 9.39 14.43
N VAL A 7 -12.26 9.44 13.48
CA VAL A 7 -12.47 8.96 12.10
C VAL A 7 -11.57 7.77 11.85
N LEU A 8 -12.11 6.74 11.20
CA LEU A 8 -11.31 5.70 10.57
C LEU A 8 -11.42 5.85 9.06
N ILE A 9 -10.29 5.84 8.36
CA ILE A 9 -10.22 5.80 6.90
C ILE A 9 -9.64 4.44 6.52
N ILE A 10 -10.30 3.73 5.62
CA ILE A 10 -9.84 2.44 5.11
C ILE A 10 -9.65 2.56 3.61
N ALA A 11 -8.45 2.23 3.12
CA ALA A 11 -8.19 1.98 1.72
C ALA A 11 -8.06 0.46 1.53
N SER A 12 -8.94 -0.14 0.73
CA SER A 12 -8.89 -1.56 0.39
C SER A 12 -8.14 -1.73 -0.92
N SER A 13 -7.07 -2.51 -0.90
CA SER A 13 -6.22 -2.75 -2.07
C SER A 13 -5.38 -4.00 -1.87
N ASP A 14 -5.21 -4.77 -2.94
CA ASP A 14 -4.06 -5.64 -3.12
C ASP A 14 -2.88 -4.83 -3.69
N MET A 15 -1.68 -5.41 -3.66
CA MET A 15 -0.46 -4.80 -4.19
C MET A 15 -0.26 -5.22 -5.67
N ASN A 16 0.95 -5.60 -6.09
CA ASN A 16 1.19 -6.01 -7.47
C ASN A 16 0.50 -7.36 -7.80
N HIS A 17 0.16 -7.50 -9.07
CA HIS A 17 -0.49 -8.65 -9.71
C HIS A 17 0.26 -9.04 -10.99
N TYR A 18 0.07 -10.29 -11.42
CA TYR A 18 0.43 -10.84 -12.75
C TYR A 18 1.91 -11.13 -13.02
N GLU A 19 2.80 -10.83 -12.08
CA GLU A 19 4.23 -11.12 -12.19
C GLU A 19 4.64 -12.22 -11.21
N ASP A 20 5.83 -12.78 -11.40
CA ASP A 20 6.38 -13.77 -10.49
C ASP A 20 6.55 -13.23 -9.06
N ASP A 21 6.67 -14.12 -8.09
CA ASP A 21 6.77 -13.78 -6.66
C ASP A 21 7.96 -12.85 -6.37
N ALA A 22 9.11 -13.05 -7.02
CA ALA A 22 10.29 -12.23 -6.76
C ALA A 22 10.10 -10.80 -7.27
N THR A 23 9.58 -10.64 -8.50
CA THR A 23 9.27 -9.34 -9.09
C THR A 23 8.18 -8.62 -8.28
N THR A 24 7.14 -9.34 -7.88
CA THR A 24 6.05 -8.83 -7.04
C THR A 24 6.58 -8.26 -5.72
N ARG A 25 7.42 -9.01 -5.00
CA ARG A 25 8.04 -8.54 -3.75
C ARG A 25 8.89 -7.28 -3.90
N VAL A 26 9.62 -7.17 -5.02
CA VAL A 26 10.43 -5.99 -5.29
C VAL A 26 9.55 -4.76 -5.50
N LYS A 27 8.52 -4.86 -6.35
CA LYS A 27 7.61 -3.75 -6.63
C LYS A 27 6.78 -3.36 -5.42
N ASP A 28 6.23 -4.35 -4.71
CA ASP A 28 5.43 -4.13 -3.51
C ASP A 28 6.24 -3.39 -2.44
N ARG A 29 7.50 -3.79 -2.23
CA ARG A 29 8.38 -3.11 -1.28
C ARG A 29 8.56 -1.64 -1.62
N LYS A 30 8.75 -1.28 -2.89
CA LYS A 30 8.86 0.13 -3.31
C LYS A 30 7.59 0.92 -2.96
N ALA A 31 6.41 0.36 -3.22
CA ALA A 31 5.14 1.02 -2.86
C ALA A 31 4.95 1.11 -1.33
N ILE A 32 5.23 0.03 -0.60
CA ILE A 32 5.13 -0.03 0.87
C ILE A 32 6.06 1.01 1.50
N GLU A 33 7.31 1.15 1.03
CA GLU A 33 8.25 2.15 1.54
C GLU A 33 7.69 3.58 1.44
N LYS A 34 6.94 3.91 0.37
CA LYS A 34 6.26 5.21 0.23
C LYS A 34 5.09 5.38 1.18
N ILE A 35 4.30 4.33 1.40
CA ILE A 35 3.21 4.34 2.39
C ILE A 35 3.78 4.54 3.80
N LEU A 36 4.87 3.83 4.14
CA LEU A 36 5.53 3.93 5.44
C LEU A 36 6.15 5.32 5.69
N ALA A 37 6.61 5.99 4.63
CA ALA A 37 7.09 7.37 4.68
C ALA A 37 5.96 8.42 4.70
N LEU A 38 4.68 8.00 4.64
CA LEU A 38 3.51 8.86 4.45
C LEU A 38 3.63 9.78 3.21
N ASP A 39 4.31 9.28 2.17
CA ASP A 39 4.63 9.99 0.93
C ASP A 39 3.58 9.68 -0.15
N ALA A 40 2.45 10.40 -0.11
CA ALA A 40 1.35 10.19 -1.05
C ALA A 40 1.73 10.50 -2.51
N PRO A 41 2.43 11.61 -2.84
CA PRO A 41 2.92 11.86 -4.20
C PRO A 41 3.92 10.79 -4.64
N GLY A 42 4.87 10.41 -3.78
CA GLY A 42 5.86 9.39 -4.10
C GLY A 42 5.24 8.01 -4.30
N LEU A 43 4.16 7.66 -3.58
CA LEU A 43 3.41 6.43 -3.86
C LEU A 43 2.82 6.46 -5.27
N TYR A 44 2.16 7.55 -5.65
CA TYR A 44 1.60 7.71 -6.99
C TYR A 44 2.68 7.58 -8.07
N GLU A 45 3.78 8.33 -7.94
CA GLU A 45 4.90 8.32 -8.90
C GLU A 45 5.53 6.93 -9.00
N THR A 46 5.77 6.27 -7.86
CA THR A 46 6.34 4.92 -7.83
C THR A 46 5.44 3.92 -8.55
N VAL A 47 4.14 3.93 -8.27
CA VAL A 47 3.17 3.01 -8.89
C VAL A 47 3.15 3.18 -10.41
N ILE A 48 3.12 4.43 -10.90
CA ILE A 48 3.09 4.72 -12.33
C ILE A 48 4.42 4.36 -13.01
N ASN A 49 5.56 4.80 -12.45
CA ASN A 49 6.87 4.64 -13.08
C ASN A 49 7.33 3.18 -13.08
N GLU A 50 6.98 2.41 -12.06
CA GLU A 50 7.35 1.00 -11.91
C GLU A 50 6.30 0.05 -12.48
N SER A 51 5.20 0.58 -13.05
CA SER A 51 4.07 -0.20 -13.55
C SER A 51 3.58 -1.23 -12.52
N ILE A 52 3.35 -0.78 -11.28
CA ILE A 52 2.83 -1.62 -10.21
C ILE A 52 1.33 -1.74 -10.41
N SER A 53 0.80 -2.95 -10.57
CA SER A 53 -0.63 -3.19 -10.84
C SER A 53 -1.51 -3.12 -9.58
N MET A 54 -1.10 -2.33 -8.59
CA MET A 54 -1.82 -2.10 -7.33
C MET A 54 -3.24 -1.60 -7.61
N CYS A 55 -4.26 -2.38 -7.25
CA CYS A 55 -5.64 -2.11 -7.69
C CYS A 55 -6.29 -0.89 -7.01
N GLY A 56 -5.81 -0.52 -5.82
CA GLY A 56 -6.33 0.57 -4.99
C GLY A 56 -5.31 1.68 -4.71
N PHE A 57 -4.33 1.90 -5.59
CA PHE A 57 -3.33 2.96 -5.38
C PHE A 57 -3.95 4.37 -5.28
N GLY A 58 -4.98 4.67 -6.07
CA GLY A 58 -5.71 5.94 -5.99
C GLY A 58 -6.36 6.17 -4.61
N PRO A 59 -7.21 5.24 -4.12
CA PRO A 59 -7.73 5.27 -2.76
C PRO A 59 -6.64 5.35 -1.68
N ALA A 60 -5.51 4.64 -1.84
CA ALA A 60 -4.39 4.71 -0.89
C ALA A 60 -3.73 6.09 -0.86
N VAL A 61 -3.49 6.72 -2.02
CA VAL A 61 -2.97 8.10 -2.12
C VAL A 61 -3.92 9.11 -1.47
N ALA A 62 -5.22 8.97 -1.71
CA ALA A 62 -6.23 9.83 -1.09
C ALA A 62 -6.27 9.65 0.45
N MET A 63 -6.22 8.41 0.91
CA MET A 63 -6.18 8.07 2.34
C MET A 63 -4.92 8.65 3.02
N LEU A 64 -3.74 8.47 2.43
CA LEU A 64 -2.49 9.03 2.94
C LEU A 64 -2.54 10.56 3.03
N THR A 65 -3.07 11.20 1.98
CA THR A 65 -3.23 12.66 1.93
C THR A 65 -4.17 13.14 3.05
N ALA A 66 -5.29 12.46 3.26
CA ALA A 66 -6.24 12.79 4.30
C ALA A 66 -5.66 12.54 5.71
N ALA A 67 -5.05 11.38 5.94
CA ALA A 67 -4.43 11.01 7.22
C ALA A 67 -3.37 12.02 7.64
N ARG A 68 -2.46 12.41 6.72
CA ARG A 68 -1.47 13.46 6.94
C ARG A 68 -2.10 14.80 7.34
N ARG A 69 -3.17 15.22 6.67
CA ARG A 69 -3.89 16.47 7.00
C ARG A 69 -4.63 16.41 8.33
N LEU A 70 -5.00 15.21 8.77
CA LEU A 70 -5.63 14.95 10.06
C LEU A 70 -4.63 14.76 11.21
N GLY A 71 -3.32 14.83 10.92
CA GLY A 71 -2.26 14.81 11.92
C GLY A 71 -1.55 13.46 12.10
N ALA A 72 -1.71 12.51 11.17
CA ALA A 72 -0.95 11.27 11.21
C ALA A 72 0.55 11.52 10.99
N GLU A 73 1.38 10.89 11.80
CA GLU A 73 2.84 11.05 11.82
C GLU A 73 3.58 9.73 11.57
N LYS A 74 2.92 8.58 11.73
CA LYS A 74 3.53 7.26 11.65
C LYS A 74 2.70 6.31 10.80
N ALA A 75 3.41 5.42 10.12
CA ALA A 75 2.84 4.28 9.43
C ALA A 75 3.63 3.02 9.82
N GLU A 76 2.94 1.89 9.91
CA GLU A 76 3.49 0.63 10.39
C GLU A 76 2.97 -0.52 9.53
N LEU A 77 3.90 -1.29 8.95
CA LEU A 77 3.57 -2.52 8.24
C LEU A 77 3.31 -3.61 9.29
N VAL A 78 2.07 -4.05 9.39
CA VAL A 78 1.66 -5.14 10.29
C VAL A 78 2.15 -6.47 9.72
N GLN A 79 1.88 -6.70 8.44
CA GLN A 79 2.32 -7.90 7.75
C GLN A 79 2.33 -7.68 6.24
N TYR A 80 3.24 -8.39 5.57
CA TYR A 80 3.27 -8.54 4.13
C TYR A 80 3.38 -10.02 3.78
N ALA A 81 2.66 -10.44 2.74
CA ALA A 81 2.70 -11.79 2.19
C ALA A 81 2.30 -11.76 0.70
N THR A 82 2.57 -12.83 -0.02
CA THR A 82 2.05 -13.04 -1.38
C THR A 82 1.18 -14.28 -1.45
N SER A 83 0.39 -14.42 -2.52
CA SER A 83 -0.35 -15.66 -2.80
C SER A 83 0.58 -16.87 -2.89
N GLY A 84 1.84 -16.68 -3.31
CA GLY A 84 2.86 -17.73 -3.38
C GLY A 84 3.28 -18.28 -2.01
N ASP A 85 3.12 -17.51 -0.92
CA ASP A 85 3.36 -17.99 0.44
C ASP A 85 2.34 -19.06 0.87
N THR A 86 1.15 -19.06 0.27
CA THR A 86 0.08 -20.03 0.57
C THR A 86 -0.01 -21.15 -0.47
N SER A 87 0.06 -20.82 -1.76
CA SER A 87 -0.13 -21.80 -2.85
C SER A 87 1.14 -22.58 -3.18
N GLY A 88 2.32 -22.02 -2.92
CA GLY A 88 3.60 -22.53 -3.41
C GLY A 88 3.89 -22.23 -4.89
N ASP A 89 2.92 -21.75 -5.66
CA ASP A 89 3.13 -21.27 -7.03
C ASP A 89 3.73 -19.87 -7.01
N ARG A 90 4.91 -19.72 -7.62
CA ARG A 90 5.68 -18.48 -7.66
C ARG A 90 5.77 -17.87 -9.05
N ASN A 91 5.12 -18.45 -10.05
CA ASN A 91 5.16 -17.96 -11.42
C ASN A 91 4.26 -16.74 -11.63
N VAL A 92 3.15 -16.67 -10.87
CA VAL A 92 2.22 -15.54 -10.86
C VAL A 92 1.75 -15.32 -9.43
N ALA A 93 2.02 -14.14 -8.88
CA ALA A 93 1.70 -13.79 -7.51
C ALA A 93 0.80 -12.55 -7.43
N VAL A 94 0.07 -12.46 -6.32
CA VAL A 94 -0.59 -11.24 -5.83
C VAL A 94 0.02 -10.89 -4.48
N GLY A 95 0.39 -9.63 -4.30
CA GLY A 95 0.92 -9.12 -3.03
C GLY A 95 -0.15 -8.57 -2.09
N TYR A 96 0.02 -8.77 -0.79
CA TYR A 96 -0.89 -8.32 0.26
C TYR A 96 -0.13 -7.62 1.38
N ALA A 97 -0.58 -6.42 1.76
CA ALA A 97 0.03 -5.65 2.83
C ALA A 97 -1.04 -5.10 3.80
N GLY A 98 -0.90 -5.43 5.08
CA GLY A 98 -1.66 -4.79 6.16
C GLY A 98 -0.85 -3.63 6.75
N ILE A 99 -1.35 -2.40 6.67
CA ILE A 99 -0.65 -1.20 7.14
C ILE A 99 -1.57 -0.36 8.02
N VAL A 100 -1.05 0.10 9.17
CA VAL A 100 -1.75 1.02 10.09
C VAL A 100 -1.08 2.38 10.04
N ILE A 101 -1.88 3.45 9.99
CA ILE A 101 -1.43 4.85 9.96
C ILE A 101 -2.03 5.59 11.16
N ARG A 102 -1.20 6.37 11.87
CA ARG A 102 -1.55 7.06 13.11
C ARG A 102 -0.80 8.37 13.31
#